data_AF-A0A1S3J639-F1
#
_entry.id   AF-A0A1S3J639-F1
#
_cell.length_a   1.000
_cell.length_b   1.000
_cell.length_c   1.000
_cell.angle_alpha   90.00
_cell.angle_beta   90.00
_cell.angle_gamma   90.00
#
_symmetry.space_group_name_H-M   'P 1'
#
loop_
_entity.id
_entity.type
_entity.pdbx_description
1 polymer ?
#
loop_
_entity_poly.entity_id
_entity_poly.type
_entity_poly.pdbx_seq_one_letter_code
_entity_poly.pdbx_strand_id
1 'polypeptide(L)'
;MAFLLLKITPRHTFSHIQGYMLPAYLGLGSALEAVALATFIYAHNSWVWDWSVKVQVSALAVSLVFALVDLVYVIPVNKELIDRMKKIERDNDIGSVVVATSSAERERISELRARDVTYAGTYKRFVKWHLLSSLLNITGIAANLLYLFYMASRSQSL
;
A
#
# COMPACT_ATOMS: atom_id res chain seq x y z
N MET A 1 8.72 9.83 -0.27
CA MET A 1 8.55 10.09 1.18
C MET A 1 9.00 8.91 2.05
N ALA A 2 8.44 7.71 1.88
CA ALA A 2 8.76 6.55 2.73
C ALA A 2 10.25 6.15 2.76
N PHE A 3 10.95 6.23 1.62
CA PHE A 3 12.39 5.91 1.54
C PHE A 3 13.28 6.84 2.37
N LEU A 4 12.96 8.13 2.43
CA LEU A 4 13.70 9.10 3.25
C LEU A 4 13.47 8.84 4.74
N LEU A 5 12.21 8.62 5.14
CA LEU A 5 11.84 8.29 6.51
C LEU A 5 12.56 7.02 7.00
N LEU A 6 12.67 6.00 6.15
CA LEU A 6 13.40 4.76 6.46
C LEU A 6 14.89 5.02 6.77
N LYS A 7 15.50 6.03 6.14
CA LYS A 7 16.92 6.39 6.31
C LYS A 7 17.22 7.28 7.52
N ILE A 8 16.23 8.01 8.02
CA ILE A 8 16.44 9.03 9.06
C ILE A 8 15.73 8.73 10.37
N THR A 9 14.84 7.73 10.41
CA THR A 9 14.08 7.39 11.62
C THR A 9 14.41 5.98 12.10
N PRO A 10 14.44 5.74 13.44
CA PRO A 10 14.50 4.40 13.99
C PRO A 10 13.36 3.53 13.47
N ARG A 11 13.57 2.21 13.38
CA ARG A 11 12.58 1.27 12.81
C ARG A 11 11.20 1.37 13.46
N HIS A 12 11.14 1.51 14.78
CA HIS A 12 9.86 1.61 15.51
C HIS A 12 9.18 2.95 15.25
N THR A 13 9.94 4.03 15.13
CA THR A 13 9.44 5.36 14.76
C THR A 13 8.93 5.38 13.33
N PHE A 14 9.70 4.83 12.38
CA PHE A 14 9.33 4.71 10.98
C PHE A 14 7.97 4.01 10.82
N SER A 15 7.84 2.84 11.42
CA SER A 15 6.62 2.04 11.34
C SER A 15 5.44 2.68 12.09
N HIS A 16 5.70 3.46 13.15
CA HIS A 16 4.66 4.27 13.79
C HIS A 16 4.13 5.37 12.85
N ILE A 17 5.03 6.12 12.20
CA ILE A 17 4.68 7.15 11.22
C ILE A 17 3.90 6.53 10.05
N GLN A 18 4.38 5.41 9.51
CA GLN A 18 3.68 4.69 8.44
C GLN A 18 2.27 4.23 8.86
N GLY A 19 2.08 3.90 10.13
CA GLY A 19 0.79 3.51 10.69
C GLY A 19 -0.31 4.57 10.60
N TYR A 20 0.04 5.84 10.35
CA TYR A 20 -0.90 6.93 10.08
C TYR A 20 -0.86 7.39 8.63
N MET A 21 0.35 7.50 8.05
CA MET A 21 0.50 8.00 6.68
C MET A 21 -0.11 7.04 5.65
N LEU A 22 0.03 5.73 5.83
CA LEU A 22 -0.43 4.74 4.85
C LEU A 22 -1.97 4.67 4.78
N PRO A 23 -2.71 4.61 5.91
CA PRO A 23 -4.17 4.74 5.89
C PRO A 23 -4.65 6.07 5.28
N ALA A 24 -4.00 7.19 5.60
CA ALA A 24 -4.38 8.49 5.05
C ALA A 24 -4.17 8.55 3.52
N TYR A 25 -3.04 8.02 3.04
CA TYR A 25 -2.75 7.90 1.61
C TYR A 25 -3.80 7.07 0.88
N LEU A 26 -4.10 5.86 1.38
CA LEU A 26 -5.07 4.97 0.75
C LEU A 26 -6.50 5.50 0.85
N GLY A 27 -6.86 6.15 1.95
CA GLY A 27 -8.17 6.78 2.13
C GLY A 27 -8.40 7.92 1.16
N LEU A 28 -7.42 8.84 1.03
CA LEU A 28 -7.49 9.92 0.05
C LEU A 28 -7.50 9.37 -1.38
N GLY A 29 -6.65 8.38 -1.68
CA GLY A 29 -6.62 7.71 -2.97
C GLY A 29 -7.97 7.10 -3.33
N SER A 30 -8.58 6.35 -2.41
CA SER A 30 -9.91 5.74 -2.61
C SER A 30 -10.99 6.81 -2.84
N ALA A 31 -10.96 7.93 -2.12
CA ALA A 31 -11.90 9.03 -2.31
C ALA A 31 -11.75 9.66 -3.70
N LEU A 32 -10.52 9.90 -4.15
CA LEU A 32 -10.24 10.45 -5.48
C LEU A 32 -10.64 9.46 -6.59
N GLU A 33 -10.39 8.17 -6.41
CA GLU A 33 -10.82 7.14 -7.36
C GLU A 33 -12.34 7.04 -7.46
N ALA A 34 -13.05 7.17 -6.33
CA ALA A 34 -14.51 7.22 -6.32
C ALA A 34 -15.04 8.45 -7.08
N VAL A 35 -14.42 9.61 -6.89
CA VAL A 35 -14.77 10.83 -7.65
C VAL A 35 -14.47 10.65 -9.15
N ALA A 36 -13.32 10.10 -9.51
CA ALA A 36 -12.97 9.83 -10.90
C ALA A 36 -13.96 8.86 -11.57
N LEU A 37 -14.32 7.77 -10.89
CA LEU A 37 -15.31 6.81 -11.38
C LEU A 37 -16.69 7.45 -11.53
N ALA A 38 -17.16 8.18 -10.51
CA ALA A 38 -18.47 8.82 -10.53
C ALA A 38 -18.58 9.87 -11.65
N THR A 39 -17.56 10.74 -11.77
CA THR A 39 -17.50 11.75 -12.84
C THR A 39 -17.39 11.12 -14.22
N PHE A 40 -16.62 10.04 -14.38
CA PHE A 40 -16.50 9.35 -15.66
C PHE A 40 -17.82 8.70 -16.11
N ILE A 41 -18.52 8.03 -15.18
CA ILE A 41 -19.85 7.44 -15.42
C ILE A 41 -20.86 8.54 -15.76
N TYR A 42 -20.86 9.65 -15.01
CA TYR A 42 -21.75 10.78 -15.27
C TYR A 42 -21.51 11.41 -16.65
N ALA A 43 -20.24 11.60 -17.05
CA ALA A 43 -19.88 12.11 -18.36
C ALA A 43 -20.25 11.16 -19.51
N HIS A 44 -20.31 9.86 -19.25
CA HIS A 44 -20.72 8.82 -20.20
C HIS A 44 -22.11 8.26 -19.86
N ASN A 45 -23.04 9.13 -19.48
CA ASN A 45 -24.43 8.77 -19.19
C ASN A 45 -25.19 8.41 -20.49
N SER A 46 -24.94 7.20 -20.98
CA SER A 46 -25.58 6.60 -22.15
C SER A 46 -26.07 5.21 -21.78
N TRP A 47 -27.20 4.80 -22.35
CA TRP A 47 -27.76 3.45 -22.21
C TRP A 47 -26.87 2.37 -22.84
N VAL A 48 -25.96 2.75 -23.73
CA VAL A 48 -25.01 1.85 -24.39
C VAL A 48 -23.60 2.41 -24.28
N TRP A 49 -22.73 1.69 -23.60
CA TRP A 49 -21.30 1.98 -23.53
C TRP A 49 -20.54 1.23 -24.61
N ASP A 50 -19.64 1.95 -25.29
CA ASP A 50 -18.64 1.34 -26.15
C ASP A 50 -17.62 0.51 -25.34
N TRP A 51 -16.78 -0.23 -26.04
CA TRP A 51 -15.76 -1.08 -25.40
C TRP A 51 -14.76 -0.28 -24.56
N SER A 52 -14.36 0.92 -25.02
CA SER A 52 -13.40 1.78 -24.32
C SER A 52 -13.95 2.27 -22.98
N VAL A 53 -15.21 2.72 -22.96
CA VAL A 53 -15.89 3.15 -21.73
C VAL A 53 -16.02 1.99 -20.76
N LYS A 54 -16.41 0.79 -21.23
CA LYS A 54 -16.51 -0.40 -20.37
C LYS A 54 -15.17 -0.76 -19.72
N VAL A 55 -14.09 -0.73 -20.49
CA VAL A 55 -12.74 -1.03 -19.99
C VAL A 55 -12.30 -0.01 -18.94
N GLN A 56 -12.49 1.30 -19.19
CA GLN A 56 -12.11 2.35 -18.25
C GLN A 56 -12.95 2.32 -16.96
N VAL A 57 -14.27 2.16 -17.05
CA VAL A 57 -15.15 2.00 -15.87
C VAL A 57 -14.72 0.78 -15.06
N SER A 58 -14.48 -0.36 -15.72
CA SER A 58 -14.09 -1.59 -15.03
C SER A 58 -12.74 -1.45 -14.34
N ALA A 59 -11.76 -0.81 -15.00
CA ALA A 59 -10.45 -0.56 -14.42
C ALA A 59 -10.53 0.34 -13.19
N LEU A 60 -11.27 1.46 -13.27
CA LEU A 60 -11.47 2.38 -12.15
C LEU A 60 -12.26 1.72 -11.00
N ALA A 61 -13.27 0.91 -11.31
CA ALA A 61 -14.05 0.19 -10.29
C ALA A 61 -13.21 -0.88 -9.57
N VAL A 62 -12.42 -1.67 -10.31
CA VAL A 62 -11.51 -2.66 -9.72
C VAL A 62 -10.45 -1.98 -8.86
N SER A 63 -9.88 -0.87 -9.34
CA SER A 63 -8.93 -0.05 -8.58
C SER A 63 -9.53 0.40 -7.24
N LEU A 64 -10.73 0.99 -7.28
CA LEU A 64 -11.41 1.47 -6.08
C LEU A 64 -11.68 0.35 -5.08
N VAL A 65 -12.18 -0.80 -5.55
CA VAL A 65 -12.44 -1.96 -4.69
C VAL A 65 -11.13 -2.44 -4.04
N PHE A 66 -10.04 -2.51 -4.80
CA PHE A 66 -8.75 -2.96 -4.28
C PHE A 66 -8.15 -1.96 -3.30
N ALA A 67 -8.25 -0.65 -3.56
CA ALA A 67 -7.82 0.40 -2.64
C ALA A 67 -8.60 0.32 -1.30
N LEU A 68 -9.92 0.10 -1.38
CA LEU A 68 -10.76 -0.09 -0.20
C LEU A 68 -10.41 -1.37 0.56
N VAL A 69 -10.22 -2.51 -0.13
CA VAL A 69 -9.78 -3.77 0.49
C VAL A 69 -8.44 -3.61 1.17
N ASP A 70 -7.50 -2.90 0.56
CA ASP A 70 -6.20 -2.62 1.17
C ASP A 70 -6.39 -1.81 2.46
N LEU A 71 -7.12 -0.71 2.38
CA LEU A 71 -7.40 0.20 3.50
C LEU A 71 -8.10 -0.48 4.68
N VAL A 72 -9.19 -1.20 4.43
CA VAL A 72 -10.08 -1.70 5.50
C VAL A 72 -9.67 -3.06 6.04
N TYR A 73 -8.86 -3.83 5.31
CA TYR A 73 -8.51 -5.19 5.69
C TYR A 73 -7.00 -5.45 5.74
N VAL A 74 -6.28 -5.23 4.64
CA VAL A 74 -4.86 -5.61 4.56
C VAL A 74 -3.98 -4.74 5.47
N ILE A 75 -4.21 -3.42 5.50
CA ILE A 75 -3.46 -2.49 6.34
C ILE A 75 -3.65 -2.75 7.84
N PRO A 76 -4.88 -2.94 8.37
CA PRO A 76 -5.10 -3.36 9.75
C PRO A 76 -4.36 -4.66 10.12
N VAL A 77 -4.41 -5.68 9.25
CA VAL A 77 -3.70 -6.95 9.46
C VAL A 77 -2.18 -6.73 9.52
N ASN A 78 -1.62 -5.95 8.59
CA ASN A 78 -0.19 -5.62 8.60
C ASN A 78 0.22 -4.86 9.87
N LYS A 79 -0.61 -3.91 10.32
CA LYS A 79 -0.35 -3.13 11.54
C LYS A 79 -0.26 -4.04 12.76
N GLU A 80 -1.20 -4.98 12.90
CA GLU A 80 -1.19 -5.94 14.00
C GLU A 80 0.07 -6.81 13.98
N LEU A 81 0.50 -7.29 12.81
CA LEU A 81 1.72 -8.09 12.67
C LEU A 81 2.98 -7.30 13.02
N ILE A 82 3.05 -6.03 12.60
CA ILE A 82 4.14 -5.12 12.97
C ILE A 82 4.16 -4.89 14.49
N ASP A 83 3.01 -4.67 15.12
CA ASP A 83 2.95 -4.41 16.56
C ASP A 83 3.36 -5.65 17.39
N ARG A 84 2.98 -6.85 16.93
CA ARG A 84 3.48 -8.12 17.49
C ARG A 84 5.00 -8.24 17.36
N MET A 85 5.54 -7.96 16.17
CA MET A 85 6.98 -7.98 15.93
C MET A 85 7.72 -6.95 16.79
N LYS A 86 7.21 -5.72 16.90
CA LYS A 86 7.79 -4.65 17.74
C LYS A 86 7.89 -5.07 19.19
N LYS A 87 6.88 -5.78 19.72
CA LYS A 87 6.92 -6.27 21.10
C LYS A 87 8.10 -7.22 21.30
N ILE A 88 8.26 -8.21 20.43
CA ILE A 88 9.39 -9.16 20.49
C ILE A 88 10.73 -8.42 20.28
N GLU A 89 10.81 -7.49 19.33
CA GLU A 89 12.00 -6.67 19.10
C GLU A 89 12.38 -5.88 20.36
N ARG A 90 11.42 -5.25 21.06
CA ARG A 90 11.66 -4.52 22.31
C ARG A 90 12.16 -5.40 23.44
N ASP A 91 11.61 -6.60 23.58
CA ASP A 91 12.03 -7.58 24.60
C ASP A 91 13.48 -8.08 24.36
N ASN A 92 14.06 -7.78 23.18
CA ASN A 92 15.43 -8.12 22.78
C ASN A 92 16.31 -6.86 22.56
N ASP A 93 15.88 -5.68 23.06
CA ASP A 93 16.57 -4.39 22.91
C ASP A 93 16.84 -3.96 21.47
N ILE A 94 15.94 -4.32 20.54
CA ILE A 94 16.00 -3.99 19.11
C ILE A 94 14.97 -2.91 18.77
N GLY A 95 15.32 -2.00 17.87
CA GLY A 95 14.39 -1.05 17.24
C GLY A 95 14.56 0.43 17.61
N SER A 96 15.50 0.74 18.50
CA SER A 96 15.86 2.11 18.91
C SER A 96 16.80 2.81 17.91
N VAL A 97 17.42 2.06 16.99
CA VAL A 97 18.39 2.58 16.02
C VAL A 97 17.79 2.63 14.61
N VAL A 98 18.34 3.50 13.77
CA VAL A 98 18.04 3.57 12.33
C VAL A 98 18.57 2.32 11.62
N VAL A 99 17.66 1.43 11.23
CA VAL A 99 18.01 0.13 10.61
C VAL A 99 18.58 0.27 9.20
N ALA A 100 18.20 1.30 8.46
CA ALA A 100 18.70 1.50 7.10
C ALA A 100 20.22 1.79 7.06
N THR A 101 20.75 2.39 8.11
CA THR A 101 22.15 2.83 8.19
C THR A 101 23.00 1.98 9.13
N SER A 102 22.38 1.15 9.99
CA SER A 102 23.11 0.26 10.92
C SER A 102 23.15 -1.18 10.40
N SER A 103 24.34 -1.65 10.00
CA SER A 103 24.58 -3.07 9.68
C SER A 103 24.39 -3.98 10.90
N ALA A 104 24.86 -3.55 12.07
CA ALA A 104 24.73 -4.30 13.32
C ALA A 104 23.26 -4.53 13.70
N GLU A 105 22.40 -3.52 13.54
CA GLU A 105 20.98 -3.69 13.87
C GLU A 105 20.26 -4.64 12.89
N ARG A 106 20.69 -4.64 11.61
CA ARG A 106 20.19 -5.62 10.63
C ARG A 106 20.60 -7.04 10.99
N GLU A 107 21.83 -7.23 11.45
CA GLU A 107 22.34 -8.52 11.91
C GLU A 107 21.55 -9.02 13.13
N ARG A 108 21.34 -8.16 14.15
CA ARG A 108 20.52 -8.50 15.32
C ARG A 108 19.09 -8.93 14.96
N ILE A 109 18.46 -8.25 13.99
CA ILE A 109 17.14 -8.64 13.47
C ILE A 109 17.19 -9.99 12.75
N SER A 110 18.27 -10.26 12.00
CA SER A 110 18.49 -11.52 11.30
C SER A 110 18.69 -12.67 12.29
N GLU A 111 19.50 -12.49 13.31
CA GLU A 111 19.73 -13.45 14.40
C GLU A 111 18.43 -13.72 15.17
N LEU A 112 17.67 -12.67 15.52
CA LEU A 112 16.36 -12.81 16.16
C LEU A 112 15.43 -13.67 15.29
N ARG A 113 15.42 -13.45 13.98
CA ARG A 113 14.63 -14.25 13.03
C ARG A 113 15.11 -15.70 12.93
N ALA A 114 16.41 -15.95 13.05
CA ALA A 114 16.94 -17.31 13.00
C ALA A 114 16.61 -18.09 14.28
N ARG A 115 16.61 -17.44 15.45
CA ARG A 115 16.43 -18.11 16.75
C ARG A 115 14.98 -18.17 17.25
N ASP A 116 14.13 -17.19 16.90
CA ASP A 116 12.75 -17.11 17.38
C ASP A 116 11.74 -17.51 16.28
N VAL A 117 11.16 -18.69 16.44
CA VAL A 117 10.18 -19.27 15.50
C VAL A 117 8.90 -18.41 15.40
N THR A 118 8.47 -17.81 16.51
CA THR A 118 7.27 -16.96 16.55
C THR A 118 7.50 -15.67 15.77
N TYR A 119 8.67 -15.04 15.97
CA TYR A 119 9.07 -13.86 15.22
C TYR A 119 9.23 -14.17 13.73
N ALA A 120 9.88 -15.27 13.37
CA ALA A 120 10.04 -15.70 11.98
C ALA A 120 8.69 -15.94 11.27
N GLY A 121 7.76 -16.64 11.94
CA GLY A 121 6.42 -16.88 11.43
C GLY A 121 5.61 -15.59 11.25
N THR A 122 5.71 -14.68 12.22
CA THR A 122 5.05 -13.36 12.15
C THR A 122 5.63 -12.50 11.02
N TYR A 123 6.95 -12.48 10.88
CA TYR A 123 7.65 -11.77 9.80
C TYR A 123 7.23 -12.28 8.42
N LYS A 124 7.15 -13.61 8.24
CA LYS A 124 6.71 -14.20 6.96
C LYS A 124 5.28 -13.80 6.61
N ARG A 125 4.38 -13.78 7.60
CA ARG A 125 3.00 -13.29 7.41
C ARG A 125 2.99 -11.82 7.05
N PHE A 126 3.77 -10.99 7.74
CA PHE A 126 3.91 -9.57 7.44
C PHE A 126 4.35 -9.35 6.00
N VAL A 127 5.42 -10.01 5.54
CA VAL A 127 5.90 -9.88 4.16
C VAL A 127 4.81 -10.27 3.16
N LYS A 128 4.09 -11.37 3.40
CA LYS A 128 3.00 -11.80 2.51
C LYS A 128 1.91 -10.72 2.37
N TRP A 129 1.43 -10.18 3.48
CA TRP A 129 0.38 -9.15 3.46
C TRP A 129 0.90 -7.80 2.92
N HIS A 130 2.16 -7.45 3.17
CA HIS A 130 2.79 -6.27 2.61
C HIS A 130 2.95 -6.35 1.09
N LEU A 131 3.34 -7.52 0.57
CA LEU A 131 3.41 -7.77 -0.87
C LEU A 131 2.01 -7.72 -1.51
N LEU A 132 0.99 -8.26 -0.84
CA LEU A 132 -0.39 -8.14 -1.32
C LEU A 132 -0.83 -6.67 -1.42
N SER A 133 -0.65 -5.87 -0.38
CA SER A 133 -0.93 -4.42 -0.41
C SER A 133 -0.20 -3.72 -1.56
N SER A 134 1.09 -4.03 -1.76
CA SER A 134 1.88 -3.47 -2.85
C SER A 134 1.31 -3.82 -4.23
N LEU A 135 0.82 -5.05 -4.41
CA LEU A 135 0.18 -5.49 -5.66
C LEU A 135 -1.16 -4.76 -5.90
N LEU A 136 -2.00 -4.64 -4.86
CA LEU A 136 -3.26 -3.89 -4.93
C LEU A 136 -3.03 -2.41 -5.30
N ASN A 137 -1.98 -1.80 -4.74
CA ASN A 137 -1.62 -0.42 -5.09
C ASN A 137 -1.10 -0.30 -6.53
N ILE A 138 -0.30 -1.26 -7.03
CA ILE A 138 0.18 -1.26 -8.42
C ILE A 138 -0.98 -1.40 -9.41
N THR A 139 -1.99 -2.22 -9.10
CA THR A 139 -3.18 -2.34 -9.95
C THR A 139 -3.94 -1.01 -10.06
N GLY A 140 -3.99 -0.22 -8.98
CA GLY A 140 -4.60 1.10 -9.04
C GLY A 140 -3.79 2.10 -9.87
N ILE A 141 -2.47 2.08 -9.76
CA ILE A 141 -1.59 2.88 -10.63
C ILE A 141 -1.82 2.50 -12.11
N ALA A 142 -1.89 1.21 -12.42
CA ALA A 142 -2.14 0.72 -13.77
C ALA A 142 -3.51 1.15 -14.31
N ALA A 143 -4.56 1.07 -13.49
CA ALA A 143 -5.91 1.54 -13.85
C ALA A 143 -5.93 3.05 -14.14
N ASN A 144 -5.27 3.85 -13.30
CA ASN A 144 -5.15 5.29 -13.53
C ASN A 144 -4.34 5.63 -14.81
N LEU A 145 -3.25 4.91 -15.08
CA LEU A 145 -2.48 5.09 -16.32
C LEU A 145 -3.31 4.73 -17.56
N LEU A 146 -4.06 3.63 -17.51
CA LEU A 146 -4.97 3.22 -18.57
C LEU A 146 -6.03 4.31 -18.83
N TYR A 147 -6.65 4.81 -17.76
CA TYR A 147 -7.64 5.88 -17.83
C TYR A 147 -7.06 7.15 -18.47
N LEU A 148 -5.89 7.60 -18.02
CA LEU A 148 -5.21 8.78 -18.57
C LEU A 148 -4.80 8.58 -20.04
N PHE A 149 -4.37 7.38 -20.43
CA PHE A 149 -4.02 7.06 -21.81
C PHE A 149 -5.22 7.21 -22.76
N TYR A 150 -6.39 6.70 -22.35
CA TYR A 150 -7.62 6.85 -23.13
C TYR A 150 -8.11 8.30 -23.19
N MET A 151 -7.99 9.06 -22.10
CA MET A 151 -8.31 10.49 -22.12
C MET A 151 -7.40 11.27 -23.07
N ALA A 152 -6.08 11.05 -22.99
CA ALA A 152 -5.09 11.74 -23.81
C ALA A 152 -5.26 11.42 -25.30
N SER A 153 -5.46 10.14 -25.66
CA SER A 153 -5.66 9.72 -27.05
C SER A 153 -6.93 10.30 -27.67
N ARG A 154 -8.02 10.48 -26.91
CA ARG A 154 -9.20 11.21 -27.38
C ARG A 154 -8.91 12.70 -27.59
N SER A 155 -8.18 13.34 -26.67
CA SER A 155 -7.86 14.78 -26.78
C SER A 155 -6.93 15.14 -27.94
N GLN A 156 -6.09 14.21 -28.42
CA GLN A 156 -5.20 14.40 -29.56
C GLN A 156 -5.89 14.17 -30.92
N SER A 157 -7.15 13.72 -30.92
CA SER A 157 -7.94 13.46 -32.13
C SER A 157 -8.87 14.63 -32.52
N LEU A 158 -8.76 15.76 -31.81
CA LEU A 158 -9.41 17.04 -32.07
C LEU A 158 -8.39 18.02 -32.67
#